data_AF-A0A964EFM0-F1
#
_entry.id   AF-A0A964EFM0-F1
#
_cell.length_a   1.000
_cell.length_b   1.000
_cell.length_c   1.000
_cell.angle_alpha   90.00
_cell.angle_beta   90.00
_cell.angle_gamma   90.00
#
_symmetry.space_group_name_H-M   'P 1'
#
loop_
_entity.id
_entity.type
_entity.pdbx_description
1 polymer ?
#
loop_
_entity_poly.entity_id
_entity_poly.type
_entity_poly.pdbx_seq_one_letter_code
_entity_poly.pdbx_strand_id
1 'polypeptide(L)'
;MKTSRLQIYFSAIIILVFSSGLFFSQNLDVHNMIGKDMNSVFNKYGKPVHQDKSNPAMHCVFYKDKLTQKVFVADKDGVYQAEGSFCFSSKSDAMSSINSLLSESKSDGYEIDTLNVSEFNVLGKGVKVNLSLFENSMSKKYEIKVKAQKSVGVR
;
A
#
# COMPACT_ATOMS: atom_id res chain seq x y z
N MET A 1 -27.50 -26.14 -34.50
CA MET A 1 -26.06 -25.95 -34.79
C MET A 1 -25.25 -26.86 -33.87
N LYS A 2 -24.54 -27.86 -34.41
CA LYS A 2 -23.66 -28.73 -33.61
C LYS A 2 -22.34 -27.98 -33.37
N THR A 3 -22.19 -27.36 -32.21
CA THR A 3 -20.87 -26.90 -31.77
C THR A 3 -19.97 -28.12 -31.66
N SER A 4 -18.89 -28.16 -32.46
CA SER A 4 -17.98 -29.28 -32.40
C SER A 4 -17.29 -29.27 -31.04
N ARG A 5 -17.08 -30.45 -30.43
CA ARG A 5 -16.39 -30.55 -29.14
C ARG A 5 -15.03 -29.81 -29.15
N LEU A 6 -14.40 -29.74 -30.32
CA LEU A 6 -13.17 -29.01 -30.59
C LEU A 6 -13.29 -27.48 -30.36
N GLN A 7 -14.40 -26.85 -30.73
CA GLN A 7 -14.64 -25.43 -30.46
C GLN A 7 -14.77 -25.14 -28.96
N ILE A 8 -15.34 -26.07 -28.19
CA ILE A 8 -15.47 -25.92 -26.73
C ILE A 8 -14.09 -25.99 -26.06
N TYR A 9 -13.22 -26.92 -26.50
CA TYR A 9 -11.85 -27.00 -26.00
C TYR A 9 -11.00 -25.77 -26.35
N PHE A 10 -11.11 -25.26 -27.58
CA PHE A 10 -10.40 -24.05 -27.99
C PHE A 10 -10.83 -22.82 -27.16
N SER A 11 -12.13 -22.71 -26.90
CA SER A 11 -12.70 -21.64 -26.06
C SER A 11 -12.19 -21.72 -24.62
N ALA A 12 -12.13 -22.93 -24.05
CA ALA A 12 -11.65 -23.14 -22.68
C ALA A 12 -10.16 -22.81 -22.52
N ILE A 13 -9.32 -23.14 -23.51
CA ILE A 13 -7.88 -22.81 -23.50
C ILE A 13 -7.66 -21.30 -23.57
N ILE A 14 -8.43 -20.60 -24.41
CA ILE A 14 -8.35 -19.14 -24.52
C ILE A 14 -8.71 -18.47 -23.18
N ILE A 15 -9.79 -18.90 -22.52
CA ILE A 15 -10.20 -18.35 -21.21
C ILE A 15 -9.13 -18.60 -20.14
N LEU A 16 -8.47 -19.76 -20.16
CA LEU A 16 -7.38 -20.09 -19.23
C LEU A 16 -6.15 -19.19 -19.44
N VAL A 17 -5.78 -18.89 -20.69
CA VAL A 17 -4.63 -18.03 -21.02
C VAL A 17 -4.90 -16.56 -20.67
N PHE A 18 -6.14 -16.07 -20.79
CA PHE A 18 -6.48 -14.69 -20.41
C PHE A 18 -6.66 -14.47 -18.90
N SER A 19 -6.80 -15.55 -18.12
CA SER A 19 -6.98 -15.46 -16.66
C SER A 19 -5.68 -15.23 -15.86
N SER A 20 -4.50 -15.41 -16.47
CA SER A 20 -3.21 -15.25 -15.78
C SER A 20 -2.73 -13.80 -15.64
N GLY A 21 -3.51 -12.82 -16.14
CA GLY A 21 -3.20 -11.39 -16.06
C GLY A 21 -3.69 -10.69 -14.79
N LEU A 22 -3.81 -11.39 -13.66
CA LEU A 22 -4.16 -10.75 -12.39
C LEU A 22 -2.98 -9.87 -11.94
N PHE A 23 -2.99 -8.63 -12.38
CA PHE A 23 -2.14 -7.57 -11.85
C PHE A 23 -2.49 -7.36 -10.38
N PHE A 24 -1.73 -7.99 -9.49
CA PHE A 24 -1.75 -7.63 -8.08
C PHE A 24 -1.07 -6.26 -7.95
N SER A 25 -1.86 -5.20 -8.11
CA SER A 25 -1.45 -3.86 -7.67
C SER A 25 -1.19 -3.92 -6.17
N GLN A 26 0.05 -3.67 -5.77
CA GLN A 26 0.39 -3.56 -4.36
C GLN A 26 -0.16 -2.22 -3.86
N ASN A 27 -1.30 -2.28 -3.18
CA ASN A 27 -1.94 -1.08 -2.68
C ASN A 27 -1.09 -0.42 -1.58
N LEU A 28 -0.69 0.83 -1.83
CA LEU A 28 0.22 1.65 -1.01
C LEU A 28 -0.51 2.44 0.11
N ASP A 29 -1.79 2.15 0.32
CA ASP A 29 -2.73 2.96 1.09
C ASP A 29 -2.68 2.84 2.63
N VAL A 30 -1.50 2.63 3.21
CA VAL A 30 -1.35 2.58 4.68
C VAL A 30 -1.74 3.89 5.35
N HIS A 31 -1.59 5.02 4.64
CA HIS A 31 -1.98 6.35 5.12
C HIS A 31 -3.48 6.49 5.39
N ASN A 32 -4.32 5.72 4.70
CA ASN A 32 -5.77 5.72 4.90
C ASN A 32 -6.20 5.16 6.25
N MET A 33 -5.29 4.54 7.01
CA MET A 33 -5.56 4.06 8.37
C MET A 33 -5.34 5.13 9.44
N ILE A 34 -4.68 6.25 9.14
CA ILE A 34 -4.47 7.31 10.13
C ILE A 34 -5.82 7.81 10.66
N GLY A 35 -5.94 7.90 11.98
CA GLY A 35 -7.16 8.26 12.70
C GLY A 35 -8.20 7.16 12.85
N LYS A 36 -8.03 6.00 12.21
CA LYS A 36 -8.93 4.85 12.36
C LYS A 36 -8.55 4.02 13.59
N ASP A 37 -9.50 3.26 14.12
CA ASP A 37 -9.26 2.32 15.21
C ASP A 37 -8.49 1.07 14.72
N MET A 38 -7.94 0.30 15.66
CA MET A 38 -7.16 -0.90 15.31
C MET A 38 -8.01 -2.03 14.70
N ASN A 39 -9.31 -2.11 14.99
CA ASN A 39 -10.17 -3.11 14.34
C ASN A 39 -10.31 -2.80 12.84
N SER A 40 -10.36 -1.53 12.45
CA SER A 40 -10.30 -1.14 11.05
C SER A 40 -9.03 -1.65 10.34
N VAL A 41 -7.88 -1.62 11.03
CA VAL A 41 -6.62 -2.19 10.53
C VAL A 41 -6.72 -3.71 10.39
N PHE A 42 -7.24 -4.40 11.41
CA PHE A 42 -7.42 -5.86 11.40
C PHE A 42 -8.41 -6.33 10.32
N ASN A 43 -9.50 -5.59 10.09
CA ASN A 43 -10.47 -5.90 9.06
C ASN A 43 -9.87 -5.76 7.66
N LYS A 44 -8.98 -4.78 7.46
CA LYS A 44 -8.37 -4.52 6.16
C LYS A 44 -7.20 -5.46 5.83
N TYR A 45 -6.31 -5.70 6.80
CA TYR A 45 -5.06 -6.43 6.56
C TYR A 45 -5.05 -7.84 7.17
N GLY A 46 -6.10 -8.22 7.88
CA GLY A 46 -6.23 -9.52 8.53
C GLY A 46 -5.39 -9.64 9.80
N LYS A 47 -5.00 -10.88 10.12
CA LYS A 47 -4.21 -11.19 11.32
C LYS A 47 -2.75 -10.76 11.13
N PRO A 48 -2.18 -9.95 12.03
CA PRO A 48 -0.78 -9.54 11.95
C PRO A 48 0.18 -10.67 12.32
N VAL A 49 1.43 -10.53 11.88
CA VAL A 49 2.52 -11.45 12.22
C VAL A 49 2.97 -11.22 13.66
N HIS A 50 3.00 -9.96 14.10
CA HIS A 50 3.36 -9.60 15.47
C HIS A 50 2.52 -8.42 15.97
N GLN A 51 2.29 -8.37 17.28
CA GLN A 51 1.66 -7.26 17.97
C GLN A 51 2.43 -6.99 19.25
N ASP A 52 2.67 -5.71 19.54
CA ASP A 52 3.24 -5.25 20.80
C ASP A 52 2.23 -4.36 21.52
N LYS A 53 1.93 -4.75 22.77
CA LYS A 53 1.03 -4.08 23.72
C LYS A 53 1.70 -3.88 25.08
N SER A 54 3.03 -3.88 25.12
CA SER A 54 3.80 -3.73 26.35
C SER A 54 3.59 -2.36 27.00
N ASN A 55 3.26 -1.34 26.21
CA ASN A 55 2.86 -0.02 26.70
C ASN A 55 1.32 0.13 26.64
N PRO A 56 0.62 0.35 27.76
CA PRO A 56 -0.84 0.48 27.76
C PRO A 56 -1.37 1.69 26.98
N ALA A 57 -0.52 2.69 26.70
CA ALA A 57 -0.88 3.85 25.89
C ALA A 57 -0.68 3.63 24.38
N MET A 58 -0.12 2.49 23.96
CA MET A 58 0.29 2.26 22.57
C MET A 58 0.06 0.81 22.13
N HIS A 59 -0.51 0.63 20.94
CA HIS A 59 -0.63 -0.67 20.29
C HIS A 59 0.10 -0.65 18.95
N CYS A 60 1.20 -1.39 18.88
CA CYS A 60 1.97 -1.57 17.65
C CYS A 60 1.59 -2.88 16.97
N VAL A 61 1.38 -2.85 15.65
CA VAL A 61 1.00 -4.02 14.87
C VAL A 61 1.88 -4.14 13.63
N PHE A 62 2.39 -5.34 13.38
CA PHE A 62 3.32 -5.63 12.30
C PHE A 62 2.75 -6.68 11.34
N TYR A 63 2.75 -6.32 10.06
CA TYR A 63 2.39 -7.20 8.95
C TYR A 63 3.62 -7.41 8.08
N LYS A 64 3.80 -8.65 7.61
CA LYS A 64 4.87 -9.00 6.68
C LYS A 64 4.44 -10.13 5.77
N ASP A 65 4.65 -9.92 4.48
CA ASP A 65 4.60 -10.96 3.46
C ASP A 65 5.88 -10.94 2.61
N LYS A 66 5.90 -11.61 1.45
CA LYS A 66 7.09 -11.70 0.59
C LYS A 66 7.46 -10.37 -0.09
N LEU A 67 6.50 -9.50 -0.32
CA LEU A 67 6.65 -8.25 -1.07
C LEU A 67 6.35 -7.01 -0.24
N THR A 68 5.66 -7.16 0.91
CA THR A 68 5.24 -6.02 1.72
C THR A 68 5.57 -6.19 3.20
N GLN A 69 5.85 -5.06 3.84
CA GLN A 69 5.92 -4.92 5.29
C GLN A 69 5.09 -3.71 5.68
N LYS A 70 4.26 -3.82 6.71
CA LYS A 70 3.45 -2.72 7.20
C LYS A 70 3.50 -2.64 8.71
N VAL A 71 3.55 -1.43 9.24
CA VAL A 71 3.56 -1.16 10.68
C VAL A 71 2.47 -0.14 10.97
N PHE A 72 1.65 -0.40 11.98
CA PHE A 72 0.65 0.55 12.47
C PHE A 72 0.88 0.78 13.95
N VAL A 73 0.83 2.03 14.35
CA VAL A 73 0.95 2.45 15.75
C VAL A 73 -0.28 3.27 16.11
N ALA A 74 -1.02 2.80 17.11
CA ALA A 74 -2.22 3.46 17.58
C ALA A 74 -2.17 3.73 19.07
N ASP A 75 -2.93 4.75 19.48
CA ASP A 75 -3.28 5.03 20.86
C ASP A 75 -4.81 4.96 21.03
N LYS A 76 -5.33 5.53 22.13
CA LYS A 76 -6.77 5.58 22.41
C LYS A 76 -7.59 6.36 21.37
N ASP A 77 -6.97 7.26 20.62
CA ASP A 77 -7.61 8.13 19.62
C ASP A 77 -7.44 7.58 18.19
N GLY A 78 -6.87 6.38 18.04
CA GLY A 78 -6.70 5.67 16.78
C GLY A 78 -5.25 5.61 16.31
N VAL A 79 -5.04 5.15 15.07
CA VAL A 79 -3.73 5.04 14.45
C VAL A 79 -3.16 6.45 14.23
N TYR A 80 -2.02 6.76 14.85
CA TYR A 80 -1.33 8.04 14.66
C TYR A 80 -0.08 7.94 13.78
N GLN A 81 0.41 6.71 13.54
CA GLN A 81 1.50 6.44 12.61
C GLN A 81 1.24 5.14 11.84
N ALA A 82 1.52 5.17 10.54
CA ALA A 82 1.43 4.01 9.67
C ALA A 82 2.61 4.01 8.69
N GLU A 83 3.28 2.87 8.57
CA GLU A 83 4.39 2.69 7.64
C GLU A 83 4.12 1.49 6.72
N GLY A 84 4.56 1.59 5.48
CA GLY A 84 4.51 0.52 4.50
C GLY A 84 5.80 0.48 3.69
N SER A 85 6.37 -0.70 3.49
CA SER A 85 7.44 -0.97 2.53
C SER A 85 6.92 -1.97 1.50
N PHE A 86 7.11 -1.67 0.22
CA PHE A 86 6.55 -2.42 -0.90
C PHE A 86 7.63 -2.67 -1.95
N CYS A 87 7.85 -3.94 -2.28
CA CYS A 87 8.93 -4.39 -3.16
C CYS A 87 8.41 -4.66 -4.58
N PHE A 88 9.09 -4.11 -5.58
CA PHE A 88 8.77 -4.22 -6.99
C PHE A 88 9.96 -4.78 -7.78
N SER A 89 9.66 -5.54 -8.83
CA SER A 89 10.68 -6.12 -9.71
C SER A 89 11.23 -5.12 -10.72
N SER A 90 10.50 -4.03 -11.01
CA SER A 90 10.91 -3.00 -11.96
C SER A 90 10.67 -1.59 -11.42
N LYS A 91 11.49 -0.64 -11.87
CA LYS A 91 11.32 0.79 -11.55
C LYS A 91 9.99 1.33 -12.09
N SER A 92 9.58 0.84 -13.26
CA SER A 92 8.36 1.29 -13.93
C SER A 92 7.12 0.92 -13.13
N ASP A 93 7.05 -0.30 -12.60
CA ASP A 93 5.91 -0.75 -11.78
C ASP A 93 5.82 0.03 -10.47
N ALA A 94 6.98 0.26 -9.83
CA ALA A 94 7.06 1.09 -8.64
C ALA A 94 6.57 2.51 -8.94
N MET A 95 7.09 3.15 -9.99
CA MET A 95 6.69 4.51 -10.36
C MET A 95 5.21 4.60 -10.73
N SER A 96 4.67 3.60 -11.43
CA SER A 96 3.23 3.51 -11.73
C SER A 96 2.39 3.45 -10.45
N SER A 97 2.87 2.73 -9.43
CA SER A 97 2.19 2.63 -8.13
C SER A 97 2.25 3.95 -7.35
N ILE A 98 3.38 4.65 -7.37
CA ILE A 98 3.49 6.02 -6.81
C ILE A 98 2.51 6.96 -7.52
N ASN A 99 2.53 7.00 -8.84
CA ASN A 99 1.68 7.89 -9.62
C ASN A 99 0.20 7.63 -9.35
N SER A 100 -0.19 6.36 -9.18
CA SER A 100 -1.56 5.99 -8.81
C SER A 100 -1.92 6.54 -7.44
N LEU A 101 -1.09 6.33 -6.42
CA LEU A 101 -1.32 6.88 -5.08
C LEU A 101 -1.36 8.41 -5.08
N LEU A 102 -0.47 9.07 -5.81
CA LEU A 102 -0.45 10.54 -5.92
C LEU A 102 -1.73 11.06 -6.59
N SER A 103 -2.19 10.39 -7.66
CA SER A 103 -3.44 10.76 -8.33
C SER A 103 -4.64 10.59 -7.41
N GLU A 104 -4.73 9.46 -6.69
CA GLU A 104 -5.78 9.20 -5.70
C GLU A 104 -5.75 10.23 -4.57
N SER A 105 -4.56 10.51 -4.02
CA SER A 105 -4.37 11.51 -2.97
C SER A 105 -4.82 12.90 -3.43
N LYS A 106 -4.46 13.29 -4.66
CA LYS A 106 -4.91 14.55 -5.24
C LYS A 106 -6.43 14.61 -5.39
N SER A 107 -7.07 13.51 -5.84
CA SER A 107 -8.53 13.46 -5.92
C SER A 107 -9.21 13.54 -4.55
N ASP A 108 -8.53 13.06 -3.52
CA ASP A 108 -8.98 13.13 -2.13
C ASP A 108 -8.73 14.50 -1.47
N GLY A 109 -8.18 15.47 -2.20
CA GLY A 109 -7.92 16.83 -1.73
C GLY A 109 -6.61 17.00 -0.98
N TYR A 110 -5.66 16.07 -1.13
CA TYR A 110 -4.31 16.25 -0.59
C TYR A 110 -3.47 17.15 -1.49
N GLU A 111 -2.61 17.93 -0.87
CA GLU A 111 -1.53 18.68 -1.50
C GLU A 111 -0.30 17.79 -1.66
N ILE A 112 0.35 17.88 -2.82
CA ILE A 112 1.55 17.10 -3.13
C ILE A 112 2.72 18.06 -3.31
N ASP A 113 3.74 17.87 -2.50
CA ASP A 113 5.01 18.57 -2.56
C ASP A 113 6.10 17.58 -3.00
N THR A 114 6.59 17.76 -4.22
CA THR A 114 7.61 16.88 -4.83
C THR A 114 8.99 17.40 -4.47
N LEU A 115 9.73 16.64 -3.66
CA LEU A 115 11.11 17.00 -3.30
C LEU A 115 12.09 16.66 -4.43
N ASN A 116 11.89 15.48 -5.05
CA ASN A 116 12.61 15.03 -6.22
C ASN A 116 11.82 13.92 -6.93
N VAL A 117 12.39 13.33 -8.00
CA VAL A 117 11.73 12.29 -8.81
C VAL A 117 11.39 11.00 -8.05
N SER A 118 11.95 10.82 -6.86
CA SER A 118 11.80 9.62 -6.04
C SER A 118 11.22 9.91 -4.66
N GLU A 119 10.98 11.16 -4.28
CA GLU A 119 10.54 11.54 -2.93
C GLU A 119 9.46 12.61 -2.97
N PHE A 120 8.36 12.33 -2.25
CA PHE A 120 7.16 13.15 -2.26
C PHE A 120 6.61 13.31 -0.84
N ASN A 121 6.24 14.52 -0.49
CA ASN A 121 5.40 14.84 0.66
C ASN A 121 3.95 14.95 0.18
N VAL A 122 3.03 14.31 0.89
CA VAL A 122 1.60 14.41 0.63
C VAL A 122 0.91 14.84 1.91
N LEU A 123 0.20 15.97 1.87
CA LEU A 123 -0.39 16.64 3.03
C LEU A 123 -1.89 16.79 2.83
N GLY A 124 -2.70 16.37 3.80
CA GLY A 124 -4.15 16.52 3.70
C GLY A 124 -4.90 15.83 4.84
N LYS A 125 -6.09 16.34 5.15
CA LYS A 125 -7.01 15.75 6.16
C LYS A 125 -6.35 15.48 7.53
N GLY A 126 -5.42 16.34 7.97
CA GLY A 126 -4.67 16.13 9.22
C GLY A 126 -3.67 14.96 9.16
N VAL A 127 -3.23 14.57 7.95
CA VAL A 127 -2.24 13.51 7.71
C VAL A 127 -1.07 14.09 6.91
N LYS A 128 0.15 13.72 7.31
CA LYS A 128 1.36 13.91 6.53
C LYS A 128 1.88 12.56 6.08
N VAL A 129 2.12 12.40 4.79
CA VAL A 129 2.68 11.20 4.18
C VAL A 129 4.01 11.55 3.52
N ASN A 130 5.02 10.74 3.74
CA ASN A 130 6.30 10.81 3.07
C ASN A 130 6.43 9.54 2.23
N LEU A 131 6.61 9.71 0.93
CA LEU A 131 6.80 8.63 -0.03
C LEU A 131 8.24 8.67 -0.50
N SER A 132 8.92 7.54 -0.52
CA SER A 132 10.24 7.42 -1.12
C SER A 132 10.40 6.15 -1.94
N LEU A 133 11.08 6.26 -3.07
CA LEU A 133 11.46 5.18 -3.97
C LEU A 133 12.98 5.03 -3.99
N PHE A 134 13.47 3.82 -3.76
CA PHE A 134 14.89 3.53 -3.90
C PHE A 134 15.12 2.11 -4.45
N GLU A 135 16.29 1.87 -5.02
CA GLU A 135 16.72 0.53 -5.40
C GLU A 135 17.49 -0.11 -4.24
N ASN A 136 17.06 -1.29 -3.83
CA ASN A 136 17.78 -2.09 -2.85
C ASN A 136 18.93 -2.82 -3.54
N SER A 137 20.16 -2.39 -3.23
CA SER A 137 21.38 -2.90 -3.85
C SER A 137 21.63 -4.39 -3.62
N MET A 138 21.11 -4.96 -2.53
CA MET A 138 21.26 -6.37 -2.18
C MET A 138 20.25 -7.25 -2.92
N SER A 139 18.98 -6.84 -2.94
CA SER A 139 17.91 -7.63 -3.55
C SER A 139 17.71 -7.35 -5.04
N LYS A 140 18.33 -6.28 -5.57
CA LYS A 140 18.12 -5.77 -6.94
C LYS A 140 16.65 -5.49 -7.26
N LYS A 141 15.89 -5.09 -6.24
CA LYS A 141 14.48 -4.71 -6.33
C LYS A 141 14.30 -3.23 -6.03
N TYR A 142 13.18 -2.69 -6.49
CA TYR A 142 12.76 -1.33 -6.18
C TYR A 142 11.83 -1.35 -4.98
N GLU A 143 12.06 -0.48 -4.01
CA GLU A 143 11.28 -0.40 -2.78
C GLU A 143 10.61 0.97 -2.69
N ILE A 144 9.31 0.95 -2.42
CA ILE A 144 8.54 2.13 -2.04
C ILE A 144 8.33 2.11 -0.54
N LYS A 145 8.74 3.17 0.14
CA LYS A 145 8.39 3.42 1.54
C LYS A 145 7.33 4.50 1.62
N VAL A 146 6.27 4.19 2.36
CA VAL A 146 5.19 5.10 2.72
C VAL A 146 5.25 5.30 4.21
N LYS A 147 5.43 6.53 4.68
CA LYS A 147 5.40 6.89 6.10
C LYS A 147 4.35 7.95 6.34
N ALA A 148 3.25 7.55 6.94
CA ALA A 148 2.13 8.41 7.28
C ALA A 148 2.09 8.68 8.78
N GLN A 149 1.82 9.93 9.14
CA GLN A 149 1.67 10.37 10.51
C GLN A 149 0.52 11.35 10.62
N LYS A 150 -0.16 11.33 11.76
CA LYS A 150 -1.12 12.37 12.12
C LYS A 150 -0.38 13.71 12.18
N SER A 151 -0.81 14.67 11.38
CA SER A 151 -0.25 16.01 11.33
C SER A 151 -1.13 16.94 12.18
N VAL A 152 -0.50 17.61 13.14
CA VAL A 152 -1.16 18.68 13.90
C VAL A 152 -1.00 19.96 13.09
N GLY A 153 -2.05 20.39 12.37
CA GLY A 153 -2.11 21.76 11.84
C GLY A 153 -2.39 21.98 10.36
N VAL A 154 -2.95 21.03 9.61
CA VAL A 154 -3.47 21.33 8.26
C VAL A 154 -4.98 21.60 8.38
N ARG A 155 -5.33 22.89 8.37
CA ARG A 155 -6.71 23.39 8.26
C ARG A 155 -7.17 23.33 6.82
#